data_AF-A0AA42JA73-F1
#
_entry.id   AF-A0AA42JA73-F1
#
_cell.length_a   1.000
_cell.length_b   1.000
_cell.length_c   1.000
_cell.angle_alpha   90.00
_cell.angle_beta   90.00
_cell.angle_gamma   90.00
#
_symmetry.space_group_name_H-M   'P 1'
#
loop_
_entity.id
_entity.type
_entity.pdbx_description
1 polymer ?
#
loop_
_entity_poly.entity_id
_entity_poly.type
_entity_poly.pdbx_seq_one_letter_code
_entity_poly.pdbx_strand_id
1 'polypeptide(L)'
;MALAKDRNTPEQVGDLAEYPVLAATTIYAGALVVLDADGYAKPGTAATGLIAVGRAEARVVNAGSSGDETVRVKRGVYRFANSAGADEITAAEIGDACYIVDDETVAKVGTGRSVAGLIRGLDAQGVWVEIGFGPLVGAGLLAANNLSDVGTKATARANLGVYERFGTPTFTVGAEAANAINVAIQLKDSVGDDLAVRGSVLAYLSSDANGDAIIGTAPSGGVAIGTDGLLIPLVAGKAFQLVSESDGDIDITITEAGTATWRLVLVQPDGRLAVSGAITFA
;
A
#
# COMPACT_ATOMS: atom_id res chain seq x y z
N MET A 1 -7.57 5.87 -36.48
CA MET A 1 -7.49 5.76 -37.95
C MET A 1 -6.02 5.59 -38.33
N ALA A 2 -5.66 4.55 -39.08
CA ALA A 2 -4.26 4.24 -39.40
C ALA A 2 -3.77 4.99 -40.66
N LEU A 3 -2.46 5.16 -40.83
CA LEU A 3 -1.84 5.79 -42.00
C LEU A 3 -2.09 4.97 -43.27
N ALA A 4 -2.60 5.61 -44.33
CA ALA A 4 -2.87 4.99 -45.64
C ALA A 4 -1.94 5.49 -46.76
N LYS A 5 -1.01 6.40 -46.44
CA LYS A 5 0.04 6.94 -47.32
C LYS A 5 1.17 7.53 -46.49
N ASP A 6 2.32 7.79 -47.12
CA ASP A 6 3.45 8.47 -46.49
C ASP A 6 3.02 9.81 -45.89
N ARG A 7 3.44 10.05 -44.64
CA ARG A 7 3.17 11.28 -43.92
C ARG A 7 4.49 11.96 -43.59
N ASN A 8 4.66 13.20 -44.04
CA ASN A 8 5.73 14.07 -43.58
C ASN A 8 5.45 14.46 -42.13
N THR A 9 6.05 13.74 -41.17
CA THR A 9 5.86 13.96 -39.73
C THR A 9 6.90 14.99 -39.28
N PRO A 10 6.52 16.22 -38.90
CA PRO A 10 7.48 17.21 -38.43
C PRO A 10 8.09 16.75 -37.09
N GLU A 11 9.40 16.89 -36.96
CA GLU A 11 10.13 16.70 -35.71
C GLU A 11 10.20 18.02 -34.95
N GLN A 12 10.00 17.96 -33.64
CA GLN A 12 10.30 19.07 -32.74
C GLN A 12 11.55 18.72 -31.95
N VAL A 13 12.66 19.39 -32.25
CA VAL A 13 13.97 19.08 -31.67
C VAL A 13 14.16 19.78 -30.32
N GLY A 14 14.54 19.01 -29.30
CA GLY A 14 15.13 19.51 -28.05
C GLY A 14 14.14 20.02 -26.99
N ASP A 15 14.52 21.13 -26.36
CA ASP A 15 13.90 21.62 -25.13
C ASP A 15 12.83 22.69 -25.36
N LEU A 16 12.66 23.15 -26.59
CA LEU A 16 11.74 24.23 -26.96
C LEU A 16 10.40 23.66 -27.43
N ALA A 17 9.29 24.18 -26.91
CA ALA A 17 7.94 23.83 -27.30
C ALA A 17 7.03 25.05 -27.42
N GLU A 18 6.04 24.96 -28.31
CA GLU A 18 5.00 25.98 -28.48
C GLU A 18 3.70 25.49 -27.87
N TYR A 19 3.06 26.35 -27.07
CA TYR A 19 1.80 26.06 -26.40
C TYR A 19 0.76 27.15 -26.68
N PRO A 20 -0.52 26.79 -26.89
CA PRO A 20 -1.59 27.76 -27.06
C PRO A 20 -1.83 28.53 -25.76
N VAL A 21 -1.90 29.86 -25.83
CA VAL A 21 -2.06 30.72 -24.64
C VAL A 21 -3.53 30.84 -24.27
N LEU A 22 -3.83 30.81 -22.98
CA LEU A 22 -5.19 31.02 -22.45
C LEU A 22 -5.76 32.39 -22.89
N ALA A 23 -7.08 32.51 -23.02
CA ALA A 23 -7.73 33.77 -23.32
C ALA A 23 -7.35 34.89 -22.32
N ALA A 24 -7.35 36.15 -22.78
CA ALA A 24 -7.11 37.34 -21.96
C ALA A 24 -5.86 37.26 -21.05
N THR A 25 -4.79 36.61 -21.51
CA THR A 25 -3.61 36.29 -20.71
C THR A 25 -2.35 36.95 -21.27
N THR A 26 -1.53 37.51 -20.39
CA THR A 26 -0.19 38.00 -20.73
C THR A 26 0.85 37.12 -20.07
N ILE A 27 1.81 36.62 -20.85
CA ILE A 27 2.98 35.89 -20.37
C ILE A 27 4.21 36.75 -20.66
N TYR A 28 5.01 37.06 -19.64
CA TYR A 28 6.24 37.83 -19.83
C TYR A 28 7.40 36.93 -20.22
N ALA A 29 8.39 37.48 -20.94
CA ALA A 29 9.63 36.77 -21.18
C ALA A 29 10.33 36.50 -19.84
N GLY A 30 10.82 35.28 -19.62
CA GLY A 30 11.39 34.89 -18.32
C GLY A 30 10.41 34.21 -17.38
N ALA A 31 9.09 34.36 -17.59
CA ALA A 31 8.07 33.79 -16.72
C ALA A 31 8.10 32.26 -16.71
N LEU A 32 7.86 31.68 -15.53
CA LEU A 32 7.46 30.28 -15.41
C LEU A 32 6.11 30.10 -16.09
N VAL A 33 6.04 29.16 -17.03
CA VAL A 33 4.81 28.83 -17.77
C VAL A 33 4.25 27.52 -17.28
N VAL A 34 2.94 27.52 -17.06
CA VAL A 34 2.16 26.34 -16.69
C VAL A 34 1.06 26.07 -17.70
N LEU A 35 0.67 24.81 -17.83
CA LEU A 35 -0.56 24.41 -18.50
C LEU A 35 -1.67 24.19 -17.47
N ASP A 36 -2.87 24.63 -17.79
CA ASP A 36 -4.08 24.27 -17.05
C ASP A 36 -4.64 22.90 -17.48
N ALA A 37 -5.80 22.52 -16.93
CA ALA A 37 -6.44 21.23 -17.22
C ALA A 37 -6.90 21.09 -18.68
N ASP A 38 -7.12 22.21 -19.37
CA ASP A 38 -7.53 22.24 -20.78
C ASP A 38 -6.31 22.30 -21.73
N GLY A 39 -5.10 22.37 -21.18
CA GLY A 39 -3.84 22.39 -21.93
C GLY A 39 -3.44 23.78 -22.43
N TYR A 40 -4.01 24.86 -21.89
CA TYR A 40 -3.64 26.23 -22.26
C TYR A 40 -2.53 26.78 -21.35
N ALA A 41 -1.58 27.46 -21.97
CA ALA A 41 -0.47 28.12 -21.31
C ALA A 41 -0.91 29.41 -20.60
N LYS A 42 -0.46 29.56 -19.36
CA LYS A 42 -0.61 30.77 -18.54
C LYS A 42 0.60 30.98 -17.63
N PRO A 43 0.77 32.18 -17.02
CA PRO A 43 1.79 32.40 -16.01
C PRO A 43 1.64 31.44 -14.83
N GLY A 44 2.77 31.03 -14.25
CA GLY A 44 2.81 30.30 -12.99
C GLY A 44 1.99 30.99 -11.92
N THR A 45 1.19 30.23 -11.19
CA THR A 45 0.36 30.74 -10.11
C THR A 45 0.11 29.65 -9.08
N ALA A 46 -0.12 30.05 -7.83
CA ALA A 46 -0.52 29.16 -6.76
C ALA A 46 -1.91 28.57 -7.05
N ALA A 47 -1.93 27.38 -7.64
CA ALA A 47 -3.09 26.52 -7.75
C ALA A 47 -2.65 25.06 -7.85
N THR A 48 -3.59 24.14 -7.61
CA THR A 48 -3.40 22.70 -7.79
C THR A 48 -3.74 22.26 -9.21
N GLY A 49 -3.13 21.18 -9.69
CA GLY A 49 -3.46 20.58 -10.99
C GLY A 49 -2.84 21.26 -12.20
N LEU A 50 -1.89 22.17 -11.99
CA LEU A 50 -1.13 22.83 -13.05
C LEU A 50 0.11 22.01 -13.42
N ILE A 51 0.50 22.07 -14.69
CA ILE A 51 1.70 21.37 -15.19
C ILE A 51 2.74 22.43 -15.58
N ALA A 52 3.86 22.51 -14.85
CA ALA A 52 4.96 23.40 -15.20
C ALA A 52 5.71 22.87 -16.45
N VAL A 53 5.77 23.69 -17.50
CA VAL A 53 6.31 23.29 -18.81
C VAL A 53 7.60 23.98 -19.21
N GLY A 54 8.02 25.02 -18.49
CA GLY A 54 9.32 25.67 -18.68
C GLY A 54 9.25 27.18 -18.52
N ARG A 55 10.23 27.87 -19.12
CA ARG A 55 10.33 29.34 -19.08
C ARG A 55 9.98 29.94 -20.45
N ALA A 56 9.21 31.02 -20.46
CA ALA A 56 8.84 31.73 -21.69
C ALA A 56 10.05 32.41 -22.33
N GLU A 57 10.26 32.17 -23.62
CA GLU A 57 11.38 32.77 -24.38
C GLU A 57 11.06 34.21 -24.84
N ALA A 58 9.79 34.58 -24.93
CA ALA A 58 9.34 35.90 -25.33
C ALA A 58 8.04 36.29 -24.61
N ARG A 59 7.78 37.60 -24.54
CA ARG A 59 6.50 38.11 -24.06
C ARG A 59 5.42 37.82 -25.10
N VAL A 60 4.29 37.29 -24.67
CA VAL A 60 3.10 37.05 -25.49
C VAL A 60 1.88 37.63 -24.78
N VAL A 61 1.01 38.28 -25.55
CA VAL A 61 -0.25 38.84 -25.07
C VAL A 61 -1.37 38.22 -25.90
N ASN A 62 -2.16 37.33 -25.30
CA ASN A 62 -3.37 36.83 -25.92
C ASN A 62 -4.56 37.65 -25.43
N ALA A 63 -4.99 38.64 -26.22
CA ALA A 63 -6.18 39.43 -25.93
C ALA A 63 -7.49 38.75 -26.38
N GLY A 64 -7.39 37.66 -27.14
CA GLY A 64 -8.49 36.95 -27.77
C GLY A 64 -8.94 35.70 -27.01
N SER A 65 -9.46 34.73 -27.75
CA SER A 65 -9.88 33.42 -27.27
C SER A 65 -8.67 32.53 -26.96
N SER A 66 -8.88 31.47 -26.17
CA SER A 66 -7.81 30.52 -25.86
C SER A 66 -7.27 29.88 -27.14
N GLY A 67 -5.95 29.95 -27.34
CA GLY A 67 -5.27 29.42 -28.52
C GLY A 67 -5.16 30.37 -29.72
N ASP A 68 -5.65 31.60 -29.63
CA ASP A 68 -5.45 32.61 -30.68
C ASP A 68 -3.95 33.00 -30.82
N GLU A 69 -3.20 32.93 -29.72
CA GLU A 69 -1.76 33.16 -29.67
C GLU A 69 -1.03 31.93 -29.12
N THR A 70 0.25 31.79 -29.47
CA THR A 70 1.12 30.73 -28.97
C THR A 70 2.36 31.29 -28.28
N VAL A 71 2.84 30.60 -27.25
CA VAL A 71 4.06 30.97 -26.52
C VAL A 71 5.13 29.90 -26.70
N ARG A 72 6.35 30.35 -27.03
CA ARG A 72 7.55 29.51 -27.04
C ARG A 72 8.09 29.37 -25.63
N VAL A 73 8.16 28.14 -25.15
CA VAL A 73 8.59 27.77 -23.81
C VAL A 73 9.75 26.80 -23.90
N LYS A 74 10.82 27.10 -23.16
CA LYS A 74 12.00 26.25 -23.11
C LYS A 74 12.09 25.53 -21.77
N ARG A 75 12.25 24.21 -21.81
CA ARG A 75 12.55 23.36 -20.64
C ARG A 75 14.01 23.52 -20.23
N GLY A 76 14.35 23.14 -19.00
CA GLY A 76 15.72 23.24 -18.49
C GLY A 76 15.79 23.77 -17.06
N VAL A 77 17.00 24.20 -16.66
CA VAL A 77 17.27 24.72 -15.32
C VAL A 77 17.32 26.23 -15.35
N TYR A 78 16.44 26.88 -14.59
CA TYR A 78 16.35 28.35 -14.52
C TYR A 78 16.34 28.80 -13.06
N ARG A 79 16.77 30.03 -12.82
CA ARG A 79 16.77 30.61 -11.48
C ARG A 79 15.50 31.42 -11.23
N PHE A 80 14.84 31.14 -10.11
CA PHE A 80 13.64 31.82 -9.62
C PHE A 80 13.91 32.46 -8.26
N ALA A 81 13.08 33.45 -7.91
CA ALA A 81 13.06 33.99 -6.56
C ALA A 81 12.67 32.91 -5.56
N ASN A 82 13.28 32.97 -4.38
CA ASN A 82 12.95 32.09 -3.27
C ASN A 82 11.85 32.74 -2.43
N SER A 83 10.93 31.94 -1.94
CA SER A 83 10.02 32.37 -0.86
C SER A 83 10.81 32.64 0.42
N ALA A 84 10.18 33.33 1.37
CA ALA A 84 10.82 33.71 2.64
C ALA A 84 10.21 32.96 3.83
N GLY A 85 10.97 32.88 4.93
CA GLY A 85 10.50 32.36 6.21
C GLY A 85 10.27 30.85 6.19
N ALA A 86 9.11 30.39 6.69
CA ALA A 86 8.83 28.95 6.79
C ALA A 86 8.66 28.25 5.42
N ASP A 87 8.49 29.02 4.35
CA ASP A 87 8.29 28.53 2.98
C ASP A 87 9.56 28.66 2.11
N GLU A 88 10.64 29.17 2.72
CA GLU A 88 11.95 29.33 2.08
C GLU A 88 12.62 27.98 1.80
N ILE A 89 13.15 27.85 0.59
CA ILE A 89 13.95 26.71 0.16
C ILE A 89 15.38 26.91 0.65
N THR A 90 15.92 25.97 1.39
CA THR A 90 17.30 26.01 1.91
C THR A 90 18.16 24.96 1.22
N ALA A 91 19.45 24.91 1.58
CA ALA A 91 20.35 23.88 1.08
C ALA A 91 19.90 22.44 1.42
N ALA A 92 19.05 22.26 2.44
CA ALA A 92 18.51 20.96 2.83
C ALA A 92 17.55 20.37 1.80
N GLU A 93 16.88 21.20 1.01
CA GLU A 93 15.89 20.78 0.01
C GLU A 93 16.51 20.61 -1.40
N ILE A 94 17.83 20.74 -1.56
CA ILE A 94 18.47 20.49 -2.85
C ILE A 94 18.28 19.02 -3.23
N GLY A 95 17.67 18.78 -4.40
CA GLY A 95 17.26 17.45 -4.86
C GLY A 95 15.76 17.18 -4.71
N ASP A 96 15.06 17.92 -3.86
CA ASP A 96 13.61 17.81 -3.65
C ASP A 96 12.81 18.60 -4.70
N ALA A 97 11.50 18.39 -4.70
CA ALA A 97 10.57 19.17 -5.50
C ALA A 97 10.27 20.53 -4.84
N CYS A 98 10.15 21.58 -5.65
CA CYS A 98 9.65 22.89 -5.21
C CYS A 98 8.30 23.22 -5.85
N TYR A 99 7.62 24.22 -5.30
CA TYR A 99 6.23 24.52 -5.63
C TYR A 99 6.03 25.94 -6.14
N ILE A 100 5.02 26.14 -6.99
CA ILE A 100 4.75 27.40 -7.68
C ILE A 100 4.04 28.38 -6.73
N VAL A 101 4.63 29.55 -6.50
CA VAL A 101 3.95 30.68 -5.85
C VAL A 101 3.34 31.58 -6.91
N ASP A 102 4.17 32.02 -7.84
CA ASP A 102 3.83 32.85 -8.99
C ASP A 102 4.78 32.53 -10.16
N ASP A 103 4.83 33.39 -11.17
CA ASP A 103 5.61 33.17 -12.38
C ASP A 103 7.10 33.53 -12.25
N GLU A 104 7.54 34.06 -11.11
CA GLU A 104 8.94 34.33 -10.80
C GLU A 104 9.44 33.74 -9.47
N THR A 105 8.54 33.22 -8.61
CA THR A 105 8.82 32.77 -7.25
C THR A 105 8.45 31.30 -7.01
N VAL A 106 9.34 30.57 -6.32
CA VAL A 106 9.13 29.18 -5.89
C VAL A 106 9.20 29.02 -4.38
N ALA A 107 8.62 27.95 -3.86
CA ALA A 107 8.48 27.68 -2.43
C ALA A 107 8.70 26.22 -2.03
N LYS A 108 8.96 26.02 -0.74
CA LYS A 108 9.15 24.71 -0.11
C LYS A 108 7.84 23.94 0.11
N VAL A 109 6.74 24.63 0.43
CA VAL A 109 5.46 23.99 0.82
C VAL A 109 4.51 23.90 -0.36
N GLY A 110 4.03 22.68 -0.62
CA GLY A 110 3.13 22.36 -1.74
C GLY A 110 1.64 22.49 -1.48
N THR A 111 1.21 22.82 -0.26
CA THR A 111 -0.23 22.91 0.06
C THR A 111 -0.92 23.95 -0.83
N GLY A 112 -1.89 23.50 -1.64
CA GLY A 112 -2.62 24.35 -2.57
C GLY A 112 -1.85 24.76 -3.83
N ARG A 113 -0.66 24.20 -4.06
CA ARG A 113 0.24 24.58 -5.16
C ARG A 113 0.64 23.37 -6.00
N SER A 114 0.97 23.63 -7.24
CA SER A 114 1.52 22.62 -8.15
C SER A 114 3.03 22.60 -8.07
N VAL A 115 3.63 21.48 -8.45
CA VAL A 115 5.09 21.34 -8.50
C VAL A 115 5.63 22.22 -9.63
N ALA A 116 6.62 23.05 -9.33
CA ALA A 116 7.34 23.85 -10.32
C ALA A 116 8.41 23.02 -11.03
N GLY A 117 9.15 22.21 -10.27
CA GLY A 117 10.25 21.40 -10.76
C GLY A 117 11.10 20.81 -9.64
N LEU A 118 12.30 20.36 -9.98
CA LEU A 118 13.29 19.84 -9.02
C LEU A 118 14.35 20.89 -8.70
N ILE A 119 14.69 21.02 -7.42
CA ILE A 119 15.74 21.94 -6.96
C ILE A 119 17.09 21.36 -7.35
N ARG A 120 17.88 22.13 -8.11
CA ARG A 120 19.25 21.76 -8.53
C ARG A 120 20.34 22.52 -7.80
N GLY A 121 20.00 23.67 -7.23
CA GLY A 121 20.94 24.45 -6.45
C GLY A 121 20.31 25.71 -5.89
N LEU A 122 21.06 26.36 -5.01
CA LEU A 122 20.72 27.63 -4.41
C LEU A 122 21.92 28.56 -4.56
N ASP A 123 21.68 29.81 -4.94
CA ASP A 123 22.67 30.88 -4.89
C ASP A 123 22.11 32.09 -4.12
N ALA A 124 22.94 33.14 -3.97
CA ALA A 124 22.53 34.33 -3.23
C ALA A 124 21.37 35.12 -3.88
N GLN A 125 21.04 34.83 -5.14
CA GLN A 125 20.03 35.52 -5.93
C GLN A 125 18.74 34.70 -6.08
N GLY A 126 18.75 33.39 -5.79
CA GLY A 126 17.56 32.55 -5.85
C GLY A 126 17.83 31.06 -5.98
N VAL A 127 16.78 30.33 -6.38
CA VAL A 127 16.75 28.86 -6.48
C VAL A 127 16.86 28.43 -7.94
N TRP A 128 17.79 27.53 -8.25
CA TRP A 128 17.92 26.90 -9.57
C TRP A 128 16.99 25.69 -9.64
N VAL A 129 16.00 25.74 -10.53
CA VAL A 129 14.94 24.75 -10.66
C VAL A 129 14.95 24.14 -12.05
N GLU A 130 15.01 22.82 -12.13
CA GLU A 130 14.84 22.05 -13.36
C GLU A 130 13.33 21.86 -13.65
N ILE A 131 12.86 22.40 -14.78
CA ILE A 131 11.45 22.45 -15.16
C ILE A 131 11.22 21.73 -16.49
N GLY A 132 10.03 21.14 -16.64
CA GLY A 132 9.55 20.55 -17.89
C GLY A 132 9.87 19.07 -18.05
N PHE A 133 10.43 18.46 -17.01
CA PHE A 133 10.50 17.02 -16.83
C PHE A 133 9.40 16.69 -15.83
N GLY A 134 8.35 15.99 -16.28
CA GLY A 134 7.20 15.66 -15.45
C GLY A 134 7.66 15.14 -14.09
N PRO A 135 7.05 15.56 -12.98
CA PRO A 135 7.60 15.24 -11.68
C PRO A 135 7.62 13.71 -11.55
N LEU A 136 8.79 13.14 -11.27
CA LEU A 136 8.92 11.77 -10.81
C LEU A 136 8.30 11.72 -9.40
N VAL A 137 6.97 11.84 -9.33
CA VAL A 137 6.27 11.88 -8.06
C VAL A 137 6.33 10.47 -7.47
N GLY A 138 7.13 10.31 -6.42
CA GLY A 138 7.02 9.16 -5.52
C GLY A 138 5.56 8.95 -5.06
N ALA A 139 4.74 10.00 -5.02
CA ALA A 139 3.29 9.92 -4.78
C ALA A 139 2.50 9.22 -5.90
N GLY A 140 2.88 9.43 -7.18
CA GLY A 140 2.27 8.72 -8.31
C GLY A 140 2.68 7.25 -8.34
N LEU A 141 3.93 6.94 -7.98
CA LEU A 141 4.37 5.55 -7.80
C LEU A 141 3.73 4.90 -6.58
N LEU A 142 3.54 5.63 -5.47
CA LEU A 142 2.86 5.16 -4.27
C LEU A 142 1.39 4.85 -4.53
N ALA A 143 0.70 5.68 -5.33
CA ALA A 143 -0.67 5.44 -5.77
C ALA A 143 -0.75 4.33 -6.83
N ALA A 144 0.17 4.31 -7.80
CA ALA A 144 0.23 3.29 -8.85
C ALA A 144 0.58 1.90 -8.31
N ASN A 145 1.41 1.83 -7.26
CA ASN A 145 1.83 0.59 -6.60
C ASN A 145 1.13 0.34 -5.25
N ASN A 146 0.14 1.18 -4.89
CA ASN A 146 -0.71 1.06 -3.70
C ASN A 146 0.02 0.65 -2.39
N LEU A 147 1.26 1.13 -2.18
CA LEU A 147 2.08 0.71 -1.03
C LEU A 147 1.62 1.34 0.29
N SER A 148 0.73 2.33 0.24
CA SER A 148 0.11 2.93 1.43
C SER A 148 -0.85 1.97 2.14
N ASP A 149 -1.29 0.89 1.48
CA ASP A 149 -2.31 -0.04 1.99
C ASP A 149 -1.71 -1.35 2.55
N VAL A 150 -0.37 -1.49 2.57
CA VAL A 150 0.31 -2.68 3.13
C VAL A 150 0.08 -2.85 4.63
N GLY A 151 -0.33 -1.79 5.33
CA GLY A 151 -0.71 -1.85 6.73
C GLY A 151 -2.11 -2.40 6.98
N THR A 152 -3.00 -2.45 5.97
CA THR A 152 -4.44 -2.58 6.24
C THR A 152 -5.24 -3.53 5.34
N LYS A 153 -4.87 -3.86 4.08
CA LYS A 153 -5.80 -4.65 3.22
C LYS A 153 -5.23 -5.74 2.33
N ALA A 154 -6.08 -6.75 2.15
CA ALA A 154 -5.86 -7.96 1.34
C ALA A 154 -5.49 -7.68 -0.13
N THR A 155 -5.95 -6.55 -0.71
CA THR A 155 -5.69 -6.18 -2.10
C THR A 155 -4.20 -5.93 -2.38
N ALA A 156 -3.47 -5.33 -1.44
CA ALA A 156 -2.03 -5.09 -1.60
C ALA A 156 -1.21 -6.39 -1.56
N ARG A 157 -1.64 -7.36 -0.74
CA ARG A 157 -1.02 -8.70 -0.67
C ARG A 157 -1.24 -9.49 -1.96
N ALA A 158 -2.44 -9.40 -2.53
CA ALA A 158 -2.78 -10.02 -3.81
C ALA A 158 -1.94 -9.45 -4.96
N ASN A 159 -1.78 -8.13 -5.03
CA ASN A 159 -0.99 -7.48 -6.07
C ASN A 159 0.53 -7.73 -5.97
N LEU A 160 1.04 -7.97 -4.76
CA LEU A 160 2.45 -8.30 -4.52
C LEU A 160 2.77 -9.80 -4.66
N GLY A 161 1.77 -10.64 -4.95
CA GLY A 161 1.96 -12.10 -5.04
C GLY A 161 2.42 -12.73 -3.73
N VAL A 162 2.19 -12.06 -2.59
CA VAL A 162 2.49 -12.61 -1.26
C VAL A 162 1.28 -13.45 -0.84
N TYR A 163 1.24 -14.69 -1.31
CA TYR A 163 0.16 -15.63 -1.03
C TYR A 163 0.14 -16.07 0.45
N GLU A 164 -1.04 -15.91 1.04
CA GLU A 164 -1.70 -16.54 2.19
C GLU A 164 -0.87 -17.11 3.34
N ARG A 165 -0.61 -16.24 4.33
CA ARG A 165 -0.36 -16.66 5.71
C ARG A 165 -1.66 -17.20 6.32
N PHE A 166 -1.65 -18.39 6.93
CA PHE A 166 -2.82 -18.92 7.65
C PHE A 166 -3.32 -17.95 8.74
N GLY A 167 -4.63 -17.89 8.93
CA GLY A 167 -5.27 -17.13 10.00
C GLY A 167 -5.16 -17.78 11.36
N THR A 168 -5.57 -17.05 12.40
CA THR A 168 -5.67 -17.62 13.75
C THR A 168 -6.89 -18.53 13.81
N PRO A 169 -6.73 -19.85 14.06
CA PRO A 169 -7.86 -20.76 14.17
C PRO A 169 -8.70 -20.43 15.41
N THR A 170 -9.99 -20.75 15.35
CA THR A 170 -10.91 -20.57 16.49
C THR A 170 -11.27 -21.91 17.12
N PHE A 171 -11.51 -21.89 18.43
CA PHE A 171 -11.87 -23.07 19.22
C PHE A 171 -13.22 -22.89 19.88
N THR A 172 -14.03 -23.94 19.91
CA THR A 172 -15.26 -24.03 20.71
C THR A 172 -15.16 -25.26 21.61
N VAL A 173 -14.93 -25.04 22.90
CA VAL A 173 -14.89 -26.12 23.91
C VAL A 173 -16.31 -26.39 24.39
N GLY A 174 -16.77 -27.62 24.22
CA GLY A 174 -18.10 -28.07 24.62
C GLY A 174 -18.23 -28.33 26.13
N ALA A 175 -19.45 -28.65 26.55
CA ALA A 175 -19.72 -29.10 27.91
C ALA A 175 -19.30 -30.57 28.09
N GLU A 176 -18.93 -30.94 29.31
CA GLU A 176 -18.66 -32.33 29.67
C GLU A 176 -19.96 -33.15 29.66
N ALA A 177 -19.92 -34.30 28.96
CA ALA A 177 -20.99 -35.27 28.93
C ALA A 177 -20.40 -36.68 29.04
N ALA A 178 -20.75 -37.40 30.11
CA ALA A 178 -20.28 -38.76 30.37
C ALA A 178 -18.75 -38.91 30.23
N ASN A 179 -18.01 -38.03 30.91
CA ASN A 179 -16.54 -37.99 30.90
C ASN A 179 -15.93 -37.65 29.54
N ALA A 180 -16.70 -37.06 28.61
CA ALA A 180 -16.24 -36.65 27.29
C ALA A 180 -16.50 -35.16 27.05
N ILE A 181 -15.53 -34.46 26.47
CA ILE A 181 -15.65 -33.07 26.04
C ILE A 181 -15.28 -32.98 24.56
N ASN A 182 -16.19 -32.41 23.75
CA ASN A 182 -15.92 -32.09 22.36
C ASN A 182 -15.21 -30.74 22.24
N VAL A 183 -14.22 -30.63 21.36
CA VAL A 183 -13.56 -29.38 21.01
C VAL A 183 -13.64 -29.22 19.50
N ALA A 184 -14.48 -28.29 19.05
CA ALA A 184 -14.56 -27.90 17.64
C ALA A 184 -13.49 -26.86 17.33
N ILE A 185 -12.88 -26.97 16.16
CA ILE A 185 -11.77 -26.18 15.67
C ILE A 185 -12.17 -25.70 14.27
N GLN A 186 -11.94 -24.42 14.00
CA GLN A 186 -12.12 -23.86 12.67
C GLN A 186 -10.79 -23.25 12.23
N LEU A 187 -10.18 -23.82 11.21
CA LEU A 187 -9.01 -23.24 10.55
C LEU A 187 -9.45 -22.01 9.76
N LYS A 188 -8.62 -20.97 9.79
CA LYS A 188 -8.91 -19.67 9.18
C LYS A 188 -7.87 -19.32 8.12
N ASP A 189 -8.29 -18.53 7.13
CA ASP A 189 -7.41 -17.96 6.12
C ASP A 189 -6.72 -16.67 6.62
N SER A 190 -5.88 -16.06 5.78
CA SER A 190 -5.13 -14.84 6.12
C SER A 190 -5.99 -13.62 6.47
N VAL A 191 -7.28 -13.66 6.15
CA VAL A 191 -8.26 -12.58 6.31
C VAL A 191 -9.14 -12.82 7.53
N GLY A 192 -9.17 -14.05 8.05
CA GLY A 192 -9.98 -14.46 9.20
C GLY A 192 -11.27 -15.20 8.81
N ASP A 193 -11.46 -15.47 7.52
CA ASP A 193 -12.57 -16.29 7.01
C ASP A 193 -12.23 -17.79 7.18
N ASP A 194 -13.25 -18.65 7.07
CA ASP A 194 -13.06 -20.10 7.16
C ASP A 194 -12.19 -20.62 6.03
N LEU A 195 -11.27 -21.53 6.35
CA LEU A 195 -10.38 -22.11 5.36
C LEU A 195 -11.19 -22.95 4.36
N ALA A 196 -11.46 -22.40 3.17
CA ALA A 196 -12.27 -23.06 2.13
C ALA A 196 -11.53 -24.19 1.35
N VAL A 197 -10.54 -24.81 1.99
CA VAL A 197 -9.79 -25.98 1.50
C VAL A 197 -9.42 -26.87 2.68
N ARG A 198 -9.08 -28.13 2.40
CA ARG A 198 -8.50 -29.02 3.41
C ARG A 198 -7.18 -28.48 3.92
N GLY A 199 -7.13 -28.17 5.21
CA GLY A 199 -5.94 -27.81 5.96
C GLY A 199 -5.44 -28.99 6.78
N SER A 200 -4.15 -28.96 7.11
CA SER A 200 -3.59 -29.90 8.07
C SER A 200 -2.75 -29.16 9.10
N VAL A 201 -2.90 -29.54 10.37
CA VAL A 201 -2.27 -28.85 11.49
C VAL A 201 -1.78 -29.87 12.52
N LEU A 202 -0.61 -29.61 13.11
CA LEU A 202 -0.13 -30.40 14.23
C LEU A 202 -0.79 -29.90 15.51
N ALA A 203 -1.24 -30.83 16.35
CA ALA A 203 -1.94 -30.52 17.57
C ALA A 203 -1.47 -31.38 18.75
N TYR A 204 -1.57 -30.85 19.96
CA TYR A 204 -1.30 -31.59 21.19
C TYR A 204 -2.06 -31.04 22.39
N LEU A 205 -2.21 -31.86 23.43
CA LEU A 205 -2.75 -31.42 24.71
C LEU A 205 -1.63 -30.90 25.61
N SER A 206 -1.88 -29.78 26.28
CA SER A 206 -0.99 -29.14 27.26
C SER A 206 -1.71 -28.92 28.59
N SER A 207 -1.02 -29.11 29.71
CA SER A 207 -1.46 -28.66 31.04
C SER A 207 -1.03 -27.22 31.35
N ASP A 208 -0.11 -26.67 30.56
CA ASP A 208 0.35 -25.28 30.67
C ASP A 208 -0.55 -24.33 29.85
N ALA A 209 -0.79 -23.13 30.40
CA ALA A 209 -1.69 -22.14 29.82
C ALA A 209 -1.17 -21.52 28.52
N ASN A 210 0.15 -21.49 28.33
CA ASN A 210 0.81 -20.99 27.11
C ASN A 210 1.04 -22.10 26.07
N GLY A 211 0.89 -23.37 26.48
CA GLY A 211 1.07 -24.51 25.59
C GLY A 211 2.52 -25.00 25.51
N ASP A 212 3.38 -24.67 26.48
CA ASP A 212 4.83 -24.90 26.39
C ASP A 212 5.25 -26.38 26.34
N ALA A 213 4.40 -27.30 26.81
CA ALA A 213 4.71 -28.73 26.86
C ALA A 213 3.51 -29.63 26.61
N ILE A 214 3.78 -30.81 26.03
CA ILE A 214 2.80 -31.89 25.91
C ILE A 214 2.50 -32.48 27.29
N ILE A 215 1.23 -32.84 27.56
CA ILE A 215 0.82 -33.50 28.81
C ILE A 215 1.66 -34.75 29.15
N GLY A 216 1.95 -34.91 30.44
CA GLY A 216 2.74 -36.03 30.95
C GLY A 216 2.02 -37.39 30.87
N THR A 217 0.70 -37.41 31.06
CA THR A 217 -0.14 -38.62 31.07
C THR A 217 -1.26 -38.45 30.04
N ALA A 218 -1.54 -39.48 29.23
CA ALA A 218 -2.62 -39.43 28.25
C ALA A 218 -3.98 -39.48 28.95
N PRO A 219 -5.05 -38.90 28.35
CA PRO A 219 -6.41 -39.04 28.85
C PRO A 219 -6.80 -40.51 28.96
N SER A 220 -7.50 -40.88 30.03
CA SER A 220 -7.83 -42.27 30.35
C SER A 220 -8.73 -42.94 29.31
N GLY A 221 -9.61 -42.19 28.65
CA GLY A 221 -10.41 -42.65 27.50
C GLY A 221 -9.82 -42.29 26.14
N GLY A 222 -8.71 -41.55 26.10
CA GLY A 222 -8.03 -41.13 24.89
C GLY A 222 -8.63 -39.89 24.21
N VAL A 223 -8.20 -39.68 22.96
CA VAL A 223 -8.67 -38.60 22.09
C VAL A 223 -9.06 -39.21 20.75
N ALA A 224 -10.29 -38.95 20.30
CA ALA A 224 -10.83 -39.43 19.03
C ALA A 224 -11.31 -38.25 18.18
N ILE A 225 -11.39 -38.45 16.86
CA ILE A 225 -12.06 -37.51 15.97
C ILE A 225 -13.57 -37.52 16.29
N GLY A 226 -14.21 -36.37 16.19
CA GLY A 226 -15.66 -36.25 16.27
C GLY A 226 -16.32 -36.50 14.91
N THR A 227 -17.22 -35.60 14.52
CA THR A 227 -17.96 -35.63 13.25
C THR A 227 -17.10 -35.22 12.05
N ASP A 228 -16.20 -34.27 12.25
CA ASP A 228 -15.54 -33.48 11.20
C ASP A 228 -14.03 -33.70 11.22
N GLY A 229 -13.49 -34.05 10.06
CA GLY A 229 -12.05 -34.17 9.83
C GLY A 229 -11.44 -35.54 10.10
N LEU A 230 -10.13 -35.57 10.32
CA LEU A 230 -9.34 -36.78 10.55
C LEU A 230 -8.25 -36.54 11.59
N LEU A 231 -8.08 -37.51 12.49
CA LEU A 231 -7.03 -37.53 13.51
C LEU A 231 -6.02 -38.65 13.21
N ILE A 232 -4.75 -38.27 13.05
CA ILE A 232 -3.62 -39.20 12.89
C ILE A 232 -2.73 -39.10 14.13
N PRO A 233 -2.59 -40.14 14.95
CA PRO A 233 -1.83 -40.07 16.20
C PRO A 233 -0.32 -39.97 15.93
N LEU A 234 0.37 -38.98 16.53
CA LEU A 234 1.84 -38.91 16.60
C LEU A 234 2.35 -39.48 17.93
N VAL A 235 1.69 -39.09 19.02
CA VAL A 235 1.92 -39.62 20.37
C VAL A 235 0.55 -39.99 20.92
N ALA A 236 0.33 -41.29 21.14
CA ALA A 236 -0.97 -41.85 21.49
C ALA A 236 -1.66 -41.05 22.62
N GLY A 237 -2.85 -40.52 22.33
CA GLY A 237 -3.68 -39.74 23.25
C GLY A 237 -3.14 -38.36 23.64
N LYS A 238 -2.00 -37.91 23.10
CA LYS A 238 -1.32 -36.67 23.53
C LYS A 238 -1.05 -35.68 22.42
N ALA A 239 -0.60 -36.17 21.26
CA ALA A 239 -0.26 -35.35 20.09
C ALA A 239 -0.67 -36.03 18.79
N PHE A 240 -1.14 -35.25 17.83
CA PHE A 240 -1.81 -35.74 16.64
C PHE A 240 -1.71 -34.75 15.47
N GLN A 241 -1.71 -35.27 14.25
CA GLN A 241 -1.90 -34.49 13.04
C GLN A 241 -3.39 -34.48 12.77
N LEU A 242 -3.97 -33.29 12.71
CA LEU A 242 -5.36 -33.10 12.31
C LEU A 242 -5.40 -32.72 10.84
N VAL A 243 -6.42 -33.22 10.14
CA VAL A 243 -6.73 -32.82 8.77
C VAL A 243 -8.18 -32.39 8.74
N SER A 244 -8.44 -31.17 8.30
CA SER A 244 -9.79 -30.62 8.18
C SER A 244 -10.51 -31.10 6.92
N GLU A 245 -11.81 -30.83 6.88
CA GLU A 245 -12.60 -30.95 5.67
C GLU A 245 -12.42 -29.75 4.74
N SER A 246 -13.26 -29.67 3.70
CA SER A 246 -13.16 -28.66 2.63
C SER A 246 -13.46 -27.23 3.08
N ASP A 247 -14.01 -27.05 4.27
CA ASP A 247 -14.37 -25.79 4.92
C ASP A 247 -13.54 -25.52 6.18
N GLY A 248 -12.48 -26.31 6.42
CA GLY A 248 -11.49 -25.98 7.44
C GLY A 248 -11.88 -26.39 8.86
N ASP A 249 -13.01 -27.06 9.05
CA ASP A 249 -13.48 -27.52 10.34
C ASP A 249 -12.87 -28.88 10.74
N ILE A 250 -12.77 -29.06 12.06
CA ILE A 250 -12.28 -30.27 12.72
C ILE A 250 -12.94 -30.33 14.09
N ASP A 251 -13.37 -31.49 14.55
CA ASP A 251 -13.74 -31.67 15.94
C ASP A 251 -13.03 -32.90 16.56
N ILE A 252 -12.65 -32.76 17.82
CA ILE A 252 -12.08 -33.86 18.59
C ILE A 252 -12.86 -34.06 19.87
N THR A 253 -13.04 -35.31 20.24
CA THR A 253 -13.60 -35.70 21.54
C THR A 253 -12.48 -36.22 22.43
N ILE A 254 -12.32 -35.59 23.59
CA ILE A 254 -11.37 -36.00 24.63
C ILE A 254 -12.16 -36.70 25.73
N THR A 255 -11.72 -37.87 26.16
CA THR A 255 -12.39 -38.65 27.22
C THR A 255 -11.47 -38.87 28.42
N GLU A 256 -11.91 -38.43 29.60
CA GLU A 256 -11.16 -38.54 30.85
C GLU A 256 -12.11 -38.78 32.04
N ALA A 257 -11.84 -39.85 32.80
CA ALA A 257 -12.65 -40.26 33.96
C ALA A 257 -12.22 -39.63 35.29
N GLY A 258 -11.05 -38.98 35.35
CA GLY A 258 -10.57 -38.26 36.52
C GLY A 258 -10.62 -36.74 36.37
N THR A 259 -10.22 -36.04 37.43
CA THR A 259 -10.10 -34.59 37.40
C THR A 259 -8.86 -34.17 36.62
N ALA A 260 -9.06 -33.37 35.57
CA ALA A 260 -7.98 -32.84 34.76
C ALA A 260 -8.33 -31.48 34.17
N THR A 261 -7.33 -30.64 33.94
CA THR A 261 -7.49 -29.41 33.17
C THR A 261 -6.39 -29.33 32.12
N TRP A 262 -6.80 -29.31 30.85
CA TRP A 262 -5.89 -29.25 29.71
C TRP A 262 -6.30 -28.13 28.74
N ARG A 263 -5.46 -27.90 27.75
CA ARG A 263 -5.73 -27.05 26.59
C ARG A 263 -5.30 -27.78 25.34
N LEU A 264 -6.06 -27.61 24.27
CA LEU A 264 -5.66 -28.01 22.94
C LEU A 264 -4.77 -26.92 22.35
N VAL A 265 -3.58 -27.33 21.88
CA VAL A 265 -2.63 -26.45 21.22
C VAL A 265 -2.52 -26.87 19.76
N LEU A 266 -2.62 -25.89 18.85
CA LEU A 266 -2.35 -26.06 17.43
C LEU A 266 -1.05 -25.33 17.07
N VAL A 267 -0.14 -26.00 16.38
CA VAL A 267 1.09 -25.41 15.85
C VAL A 267 0.79 -24.91 14.44
N GLN A 268 0.73 -23.58 14.29
CA GLN A 268 0.55 -22.95 12.99
C GLN A 268 1.81 -23.13 12.12
N PRO A 269 1.67 -23.12 10.78
CA PRO A 269 2.82 -23.29 9.88
C PRO A 269 3.92 -22.22 10.02
N ASP A 270 3.61 -21.07 10.62
CA ASP A 270 4.57 -20.01 10.92
C ASP A 270 5.20 -20.12 12.32
N GLY A 271 4.96 -21.23 13.01
CA GLY A 271 5.51 -21.55 14.34
C GLY A 271 4.73 -20.94 15.51
N ARG A 272 3.64 -20.20 15.28
CA ARG A 272 2.79 -19.72 16.38
C ARG A 272 1.97 -20.85 16.99
N LEU A 273 1.72 -20.74 18.29
CA LEU A 273 0.81 -21.61 19.01
C LEU A 273 -0.55 -20.94 19.12
N ALA A 274 -1.59 -21.62 18.67
CA ALA A 274 -2.97 -21.26 18.98
C ALA A 274 -3.46 -22.18 20.09
N VAL A 275 -3.88 -21.60 21.21
CA VAL A 275 -4.23 -22.34 22.43
C VAL A 275 -5.71 -22.16 22.72
N SER A 276 -6.43 -23.26 22.92
CA SER A 276 -7.86 -23.25 23.26
C SER A 276 -8.12 -22.65 24.65
N GLY A 277 -9.40 -22.43 24.99
CA GLY A 277 -9.86 -22.31 26.38
C GLY A 277 -9.50 -23.54 27.23
N ALA A 278 -9.67 -23.43 28.55
CA ALA A 278 -9.45 -24.56 29.45
C ALA A 278 -10.51 -25.66 29.22
N ILE A 279 -10.04 -26.90 29.12
CA ILE A 279 -10.85 -28.12 28.99
C ILE A 279 -10.78 -28.80 30.36
N THR A 280 -11.82 -28.65 31.17
CA THR A 280 -11.84 -29.09 32.57
C THR A 280 -12.79 -30.26 32.74
N PHE A 281 -12.27 -31.40 33.18
CA PHE A 281 -13.02 -32.59 33.57
C PHE A 281 -13.28 -32.61 35.08
N ALA A 282 -14.49 -33.02 35.48
CA ALA A 282 -14.97 -33.04 36.86
C ALA A 282 -14.57 -34.30 37.65
#